data_AF-A0A102D5A9-F1
#
_entry.id   AF-A0A102D5A9-F1
#
_cell.length_a   1.000
_cell.length_b   1.000
_cell.length_c   1.000
_cell.angle_alpha   90.00
_cell.angle_beta   90.00
_cell.angle_gamma   90.00
#
_symmetry.space_group_name_H-M   'P 1'
#
loop_
_entity.id
_entity.type
_entity.pdbx_description
1 polymer ?
#
loop_
_entity_poly.entity_id
_entity_poly.type
_entity_poly.pdbx_seq_one_letter_code
_entity_poly.pdbx_strand_id
1 'polypeptide(L)'
;MLLCPHALLADPVAAPPPNALILFGAHWCAPCTGELRDLGTIFVRLGLLTGDPKPQLVLAWIDRPVAPSTVARALATAHDPPRVVIAAPAAASAWAEAQMADAHGLPFAAMTDRTGTICAVRAGAVQAATIADLWANCHRQPE
;
A
#
# COMPACT_ATOMS: atom_id res chain seq x y z
N MET A 1 -12.46 46.45 0.69
CA MET A 1 -11.58 45.42 0.10
C MET A 1 -11.23 44.42 1.20
N LEU A 2 -11.95 43.29 1.26
CA LEU A 2 -11.58 42.16 2.13
C LEU A 2 -10.70 41.21 1.33
N LEU A 3 -9.45 41.02 1.78
CA LEU A 3 -8.57 39.95 1.33
C LEU A 3 -8.98 38.67 2.08
N CYS A 4 -9.58 37.71 1.39
CA CYS A 4 -9.74 36.36 1.93
C CYS A 4 -8.38 35.67 1.96
N PRO A 5 -7.96 35.10 3.10
CA PRO A 5 -6.70 34.38 3.20
C PRO A 5 -6.79 33.10 2.38
N HIS A 6 -5.70 32.84 1.66
CA HIS A 6 -5.39 31.65 0.89
C HIS A 6 -5.88 30.38 1.60
N ALA A 7 -6.90 29.75 1.02
CA ALA A 7 -7.17 28.35 1.28
C ALA A 7 -5.90 27.57 0.90
N LEU A 8 -5.20 27.03 1.89
CA LEU A 8 -4.22 25.97 1.67
C LEU A 8 -4.99 24.78 1.11
N LEU A 9 -5.04 24.70 -0.22
CA LEU A 9 -5.42 23.49 -0.92
C LEU A 9 -4.38 22.45 -0.54
N ALA A 10 -4.75 21.47 0.27
CA ALA A 10 -3.93 20.30 0.51
C ALA A 10 -3.58 19.68 -0.86
N ASP A 11 -2.30 19.37 -1.05
CA ASP A 11 -1.80 18.79 -2.30
C ASP A 11 -2.64 17.53 -2.63
N PRO A 12 -3.26 17.46 -3.83
CA PRO A 12 -4.22 16.41 -4.15
C PRO A 12 -3.60 15.00 -4.22
N VAL A 13 -2.28 14.88 -4.09
CA VAL A 13 -1.57 13.61 -4.03
C VAL A 13 -0.56 13.66 -2.89
N ALA A 14 -1.03 13.39 -1.66
CA ALA A 14 -0.13 13.15 -0.55
C ALA A 14 0.87 12.04 -0.92
N ALA A 15 2.12 12.18 -0.49
CA ALA A 15 3.11 11.13 -0.64
C ALA A 15 2.65 9.84 0.08
N PRO A 16 3.07 8.66 -0.39
CA PRO A 16 2.82 7.42 0.33
C PRO A 16 3.36 7.46 1.78
N PRO A 17 2.73 6.75 2.73
CA PRO A 17 3.27 6.63 4.09
C PRO A 17 4.68 6.01 4.08
N PRO A 18 5.58 6.44 4.98
CA PRO A 18 6.87 5.79 5.15
C PRO A 18 6.72 4.39 5.73
N ASN A 19 7.69 3.53 5.41
CA ASN A 19 7.76 2.13 5.83
C ASN A 19 6.44 1.38 5.58
N ALA A 20 5.99 1.32 4.33
CA ALA A 20 4.70 0.76 3.98
C ALA A 20 4.80 -0.25 2.83
N LEU A 21 4.07 -1.36 2.97
CA LEU A 21 3.68 -2.21 1.86
C LEU A 21 2.39 -1.65 1.27
N ILE A 22 2.42 -1.27 -0.01
CA ILE A 22 1.26 -0.78 -0.75
C ILE A 22 0.79 -1.87 -1.71
N LEU A 23 -0.47 -2.26 -1.58
CA LEU A 23 -1.14 -3.16 -2.52
C LEU A 23 -1.97 -2.32 -3.48
N PHE A 24 -1.65 -2.40 -4.77
CA PHE A 24 -2.37 -1.73 -5.84
C PHE A 24 -3.36 -2.67 -6.49
N GLY A 25 -4.61 -2.24 -6.56
CA GLY A 25 -5.69 -3.07 -7.08
C GLY A 25 -6.86 -2.29 -7.64
N ALA A 26 -7.85 -3.03 -8.13
CA ALA A 26 -9.15 -2.51 -8.52
C ALA A 26 -10.23 -3.57 -8.25
N HIS A 27 -11.49 -3.18 -8.10
CA HIS A 27 -12.57 -4.15 -7.87
C HIS A 27 -12.91 -4.96 -9.12
N TRP A 28 -12.68 -4.41 -10.32
CA TRP A 28 -12.85 -5.12 -11.59
C TRP A 28 -11.71 -6.11 -11.88
N CYS A 29 -10.61 -6.03 -11.14
CA CYS A 29 -9.46 -6.90 -11.29
C CYS A 29 -9.66 -8.17 -10.44
N ALA A 30 -10.01 -9.28 -11.10
CA ALA A 30 -10.22 -10.57 -10.44
C ALA A 30 -9.07 -11.00 -9.51
N PRO A 31 -7.78 -10.99 -9.94
CA PRO A 31 -6.68 -11.35 -9.04
C PRO A 31 -6.54 -10.40 -7.84
N CYS A 32 -6.83 -9.10 -8.00
CA CYS A 32 -6.83 -8.13 -6.90
C CYS A 32 -7.87 -8.49 -5.83
N THR A 33 -9.07 -8.94 -6.24
CA THR A 33 -10.09 -9.38 -5.28
C THR A 33 -9.73 -10.68 -4.56
N GLY A 34 -8.92 -11.54 -5.19
CA GLY A 34 -8.35 -12.74 -4.57
C GLY A 34 -7.39 -12.36 -3.45
N GLU A 35 -6.48 -11.43 -3.71
CA GLU A 35 -5.51 -10.92 -2.74
C GLU A 35 -6.18 -10.31 -1.48
N LEU A 36 -7.34 -9.65 -1.64
CA LEU A 36 -8.12 -9.15 -0.50
C LEU A 36 -8.58 -10.23 0.47
N ARG A 37 -8.75 -11.48 0.00
CA ARG A 37 -9.12 -12.62 0.87
C ARG A 37 -7.92 -13.13 1.65
N ASP A 38 -6.72 -12.98 1.09
CA ASP A 38 -5.46 -13.45 1.66
C ASP A 38 -4.77 -12.40 2.54
N LEU A 39 -5.43 -11.25 2.78
CA LEU A 39 -4.89 -10.17 3.60
C LEU A 39 -4.38 -10.66 4.96
N GLY A 40 -5.11 -11.55 5.65
CA GLY A 40 -4.66 -12.13 6.92
C GLY A 40 -3.27 -12.75 6.85
N THR A 41 -2.98 -13.48 5.78
CA THR A 41 -1.67 -14.10 5.55
C THR A 41 -0.60 -13.05 5.22
N ILE A 42 -0.94 -12.05 4.40
CA ILE A 42 -0.07 -10.91 4.09
C ILE A 42 0.31 -10.17 5.37
N PHE A 43 -0.66 -9.93 6.26
CA PHE A 43 -0.47 -9.25 7.53
C PHE A 43 0.48 -9.98 8.47
N VAL A 44 0.27 -11.29 8.66
CA VAL A 44 1.17 -12.10 9.50
C VAL A 44 2.60 -11.99 8.98
N ARG A 45 2.79 -12.06 7.66
CA ARG A 45 4.12 -12.00 7.06
C ARG A 45 4.76 -10.62 7.17
N LEU A 46 3.97 -9.56 6.99
CA LEU A 46 4.40 -8.19 7.18
C LEU A 46 4.83 -7.95 8.63
N GLY A 47 4.08 -8.45 9.61
CA GLY A 47 4.40 -8.34 11.03
C GLY A 47 5.60 -9.18 11.49
N LEU A 48 6.00 -10.19 10.71
CA LEU A 48 7.21 -10.98 10.96
C LEU A 48 8.49 -10.29 10.45
N LEU A 49 8.38 -9.21 9.68
CA LEU A 49 9.54 -8.44 9.26
C LEU A 49 10.12 -7.68 10.46
N THR A 50 11.43 -7.81 10.66
CA THR A 50 12.14 -7.12 11.74
C THR A 50 12.34 -5.66 11.36
N GLY A 51 11.66 -4.74 12.05
CA GLY A 51 11.81 -3.30 11.92
C GLY A 51 10.87 -2.56 12.88
N ASP A 52 11.38 -1.56 13.60
CA ASP A 52 10.59 -0.62 14.39
C ASP A 52 10.78 0.79 13.78
N PRO A 53 9.70 1.44 13.29
CA PRO A 53 8.31 1.02 13.33
C PRO A 53 8.00 -0.16 12.39
N LYS A 54 7.06 -1.01 12.82
CA LYS A 54 6.51 -2.08 11.98
C LYS A 54 5.96 -1.49 10.68
N PRO A 55 6.16 -2.17 9.53
CA PRO A 55 5.61 -1.69 8.28
C PRO A 55 4.09 -1.61 8.28
N GLN A 56 3.58 -0.56 7.64
CA GLN A 56 2.15 -0.35 7.44
C GLN A 56 1.67 -1.13 6.22
N LEU A 57 0.39 -1.53 6.20
CA LEU A 57 -0.26 -1.97 4.97
C LEU A 57 -1.11 -0.83 4.39
N VAL A 58 -0.92 -0.50 3.12
CA VAL A 58 -1.73 0.47 2.40
C VAL A 58 -2.51 -0.25 1.30
N LEU A 59 -3.83 -0.10 1.31
CA LEU A 59 -4.71 -0.59 0.24
C LEU A 59 -5.00 0.56 -0.73
N ALA A 60 -4.34 0.54 -1.88
CA ALA A 60 -4.42 1.55 -2.93
C ALA A 60 -5.28 1.05 -4.09
N TRP A 61 -6.60 1.04 -3.89
CA TRP A 61 -7.53 0.67 -4.97
C TRP A 61 -7.85 1.87 -5.85
N ILE A 62 -7.54 1.76 -7.15
CA ILE A 62 -7.59 2.88 -8.09
C ILE A 62 -8.99 3.24 -8.57
N ASP A 63 -9.95 2.31 -8.46
CA ASP A 63 -11.32 2.51 -8.95
C ASP A 63 -12.25 3.06 -7.87
N ARG A 64 -12.15 2.52 -6.66
CA ARG A 64 -12.86 2.99 -5.46
C ARG A 64 -12.21 2.40 -4.21
N PRO A 65 -12.36 3.00 -3.02
CA PRO A 65 -11.72 2.49 -1.81
C PRO A 65 -12.21 1.09 -1.43
N VAL A 66 -11.33 0.30 -0.82
CA VAL A 66 -11.72 -0.96 -0.17
C VAL A 66 -12.59 -0.62 1.05
N ALA A 67 -13.72 -1.33 1.20
CA ALA A 67 -14.60 -1.11 2.34
C ALA A 67 -13.91 -1.48 3.67
N PRO A 68 -13.99 -0.65 4.73
CA PRO A 68 -13.40 -0.96 6.03
C PRO A 68 -13.85 -2.30 6.62
N SER A 69 -15.10 -2.71 6.37
CA SER A 69 -15.64 -4.00 6.82
C SER A 69 -14.98 -5.21 6.15
N THR A 70 -14.48 -5.06 4.92
CA THR A 70 -13.69 -6.11 4.25
C THR A 70 -12.36 -6.32 4.96
N VAL A 71 -11.68 -5.22 5.30
CA VAL A 71 -10.41 -5.24 6.04
C VAL A 71 -10.63 -5.83 7.44
N ALA A 72 -11.64 -5.36 8.17
CA ALA A 72 -11.97 -5.85 9.50
C ALA A 72 -12.25 -7.35 9.52
N ARG A 73 -12.99 -7.86 8.53
CA ARG A 73 -13.26 -9.29 8.38
C ARG A 73 -12.01 -10.10 8.09
N ALA A 74 -11.13 -9.60 7.23
CA ALA A 74 -9.86 -10.29 6.94
C ALA A 74 -8.89 -10.31 8.14
N LEU A 75 -9.06 -9.37 9.06
CA LEU A 75 -8.23 -9.21 10.26
C LEU A 75 -8.84 -9.79 11.54
N ALA A 76 -10.05 -10.36 11.49
CA ALA A 76 -10.80 -10.74 12.69
C ALA A 76 -10.06 -11.70 13.62
N THR A 77 -9.09 -12.46 13.11
CA THR A 77 -8.29 -13.45 13.86
C THR A 77 -6.84 -13.04 14.08
N ALA A 78 -6.43 -11.84 13.67
CA ALA A 78 -5.06 -11.37 13.81
C ALA A 78 -4.79 -10.85 15.22
N HIS A 79 -3.80 -11.43 15.90
CA HIS A 79 -3.25 -10.89 17.13
C HIS A 79 -2.22 -9.80 16.77
N ASP A 80 -2.46 -8.55 17.17
CA ASP A 80 -1.62 -7.37 16.86
C ASP A 80 -1.47 -7.06 15.36
N PRO A 81 -2.56 -6.66 14.67
CA PRO A 81 -2.50 -6.35 13.24
C PRO A 81 -1.67 -5.08 12.98
N PRO A 82 -0.89 -5.03 11.89
CA PRO A 82 -0.20 -3.80 11.50
C PRO A 82 -1.22 -2.72 11.15
N ARG A 83 -0.79 -1.46 11.21
CA ARG A 83 -1.63 -0.33 10.81
C ARG A 83 -2.03 -0.49 9.34
N VAL A 84 -3.35 -0.49 9.10
CA VAL A 84 -3.91 -0.49 7.75
C VAL A 84 -4.36 0.90 7.36
N VAL A 85 -3.99 1.33 6.18
CA VAL A 85 -4.41 2.59 5.56
C VAL A 85 -5.17 2.26 4.30
N ILE A 86 -6.35 2.86 4.12
CA ILE A 86 -7.06 2.81 2.85
C ILE A 86 -6.77 4.13 2.15
N ALA A 87 -6.09 4.08 1.00
CA ALA A 87 -5.75 5.28 0.26
C ALA A 87 -6.99 5.90 -0.39
N ALA A 88 -7.01 7.23 -0.51
CA ALA A 88 -7.99 7.90 -1.34
C ALA A 88 -7.79 7.52 -2.81
N PRO A 89 -8.85 7.36 -3.63
CA PRO A 89 -8.71 6.88 -5.01
C PRO A 89 -7.78 7.75 -5.86
N ALA A 90 -7.84 9.08 -5.70
CA ALA A 90 -6.96 10.00 -6.42
C ALA A 90 -5.47 9.75 -6.11
N ALA A 91 -5.12 9.53 -4.84
CA ALA A 91 -3.76 9.20 -4.44
C ALA A 91 -3.35 7.81 -4.94
N ALA A 92 -4.24 6.82 -4.82
CA ALA A 92 -3.99 5.46 -5.32
C ALA A 92 -3.70 5.46 -6.82
N SER A 93 -4.51 6.17 -7.63
CA SER A 93 -4.31 6.28 -9.08
C SER A 93 -3.01 6.99 -9.42
N ALA A 94 -2.71 8.13 -8.78
CA ALA A 94 -1.49 8.88 -9.04
C ALA A 94 -0.22 8.08 -8.70
N TRP A 95 -0.22 7.39 -7.55
CA TRP A 95 0.89 6.50 -7.19
C TRP A 95 0.98 5.32 -8.16
N ALA A 96 -0.16 4.76 -8.59
CA ALA A 96 -0.16 3.62 -9.51
C ALA A 96 0.41 4.01 -10.88
N GLU A 97 -0.05 5.13 -11.45
CA GLU A 97 0.41 5.65 -12.74
C GLU A 97 1.92 5.86 -12.76
N ALA A 98 2.49 6.37 -11.66
CA ALA A 98 3.94 6.55 -11.53
C ALA A 98 4.74 5.24 -11.58
N GLN A 99 4.11 4.08 -11.28
CA GLN A 99 4.78 2.77 -11.22
C GLN A 99 4.33 1.80 -12.32
N MET A 100 3.36 2.18 -13.16
CA MET A 100 2.75 1.26 -14.13
C MET A 100 3.73 0.68 -15.14
N ALA A 101 4.77 1.45 -15.52
CA ALA A 101 5.79 1.00 -16.45
C ALA A 101 6.55 -0.25 -15.93
N ASP A 102 6.83 -0.28 -14.63
CA ASP A 102 7.55 -1.37 -13.97
C ASP A 102 6.61 -2.49 -13.48
N ALA A 103 5.35 -2.17 -13.21
CA ALA A 103 4.36 -3.10 -12.68
C ALA A 103 3.70 -3.98 -13.76
N HIS A 104 3.69 -3.54 -15.03
CA HIS A 104 3.04 -4.24 -16.15
C HIS A 104 1.54 -4.56 -15.96
N GLY A 105 0.84 -3.82 -15.10
CA GLY A 105 -0.60 -3.95 -14.84
C GLY A 105 -0.95 -4.27 -13.39
N LEU A 106 -2.23 -4.55 -13.14
CA LEU A 106 -2.76 -4.89 -11.81
C LEU A 106 -2.94 -6.41 -11.63
N PRO A 107 -2.87 -6.93 -10.39
CA PRO A 107 -2.36 -6.24 -9.19
C PRO A 107 -0.83 -6.10 -9.27
N PHE A 108 -0.31 -5.21 -8.45
CA PHE A 108 1.10 -5.15 -8.11
C PHE A 108 1.26 -4.60 -6.71
N ALA A 109 2.46 -4.69 -6.16
CA ALA A 109 2.77 -4.08 -4.88
C ALA A 109 4.04 -3.26 -4.92
N ALA A 110 4.12 -2.31 -4.00
CA ALA A 110 5.30 -1.50 -3.77
C ALA A 110 5.67 -1.49 -2.29
N MET A 111 6.94 -1.29 -1.99
CA MET A 111 7.42 -0.96 -0.65
C MET A 111 7.88 0.49 -0.65
N THR A 112 7.67 1.18 0.48
CA THR A 112 8.25 2.50 0.74
C THR A 112 9.33 2.44 1.81
N ASP A 113 10.33 3.31 1.67
CA ASP A 113 11.39 3.49 2.65
C ASP A 113 10.96 4.38 3.83
N ARG A 114 11.91 4.75 4.70
CA ARG A 114 11.68 5.61 5.87
C ARG A 114 11.24 7.04 5.52
N THR A 115 11.39 7.47 4.28
CA THR A 115 10.98 8.79 3.78
C THR A 115 9.63 8.78 3.08
N GLY A 116 9.06 7.60 2.82
CA GLY A 116 7.83 7.46 2.02
C GLY A 116 8.09 7.33 0.52
N THR A 117 9.35 7.19 0.11
CA THR A 117 9.72 6.98 -1.30
C THR A 117 9.52 5.52 -1.67
N ILE A 118 8.90 5.24 -2.82
CA ILE A 118 8.79 3.89 -3.36
C ILE A 118 10.18 3.40 -3.78
N CYS A 119 10.65 2.36 -3.13
CA CYS A 119 12.02 1.82 -3.24
C CYS A 119 12.06 0.42 -3.89
N ALA A 120 10.92 -0.26 -3.96
CA ALA A 120 10.79 -1.55 -4.61
C ALA A 120 9.37 -1.74 -5.14
N VAL A 121 9.26 -2.31 -6.35
CA VAL A 121 7.99 -2.63 -7.01
C VAL A 121 8.00 -4.10 -7.42
N ARG A 122 6.85 -4.76 -7.34
CA ARG A 122 6.67 -6.14 -7.80
C ARG A 122 5.35 -6.29 -8.53
N ALA A 123 5.44 -6.65 -9.80
CA ALA A 123 4.30 -7.04 -10.63
C ALA A 123 3.59 -8.30 -10.11
N GLY A 124 2.28 -8.35 -10.30
CA GLY A 124 1.44 -9.48 -9.91
C GLY A 124 1.00 -9.47 -8.46
N ALA A 125 0.16 -10.45 -8.10
CA ALA A 125 -0.38 -10.57 -6.76
C ALA A 125 0.73 -10.90 -5.77
N VAL A 126 0.71 -10.24 -4.61
CA VAL A 126 1.61 -10.51 -3.51
C VAL A 126 1.21 -11.82 -2.85
N GLN A 127 2.21 -12.66 -2.65
CA GLN A 127 2.09 -13.84 -1.82
C GLN A 127 2.96 -13.65 -0.58
N ALA A 128 2.69 -14.44 0.46
CA ALA A 128 3.48 -14.46 1.68
C ALA A 128 5.01 -14.43 1.45
N ALA A 129 5.49 -15.25 0.50
CA ALA A 129 6.91 -15.38 0.19
C ALA A 129 7.51 -14.12 -0.47
N THR A 130 6.69 -13.33 -1.17
CA THR A 130 7.17 -12.22 -1.99
C THR A 130 7.38 -10.93 -1.21
N ILE A 131 6.81 -10.85 0.00
CA ILE A 131 6.90 -9.70 0.89
C ILE A 131 8.35 -9.54 1.41
N ALA A 132 9.01 -10.64 1.76
CA ALA A 132 10.39 -10.61 2.24
C ALA A 132 11.37 -10.08 1.16
N ASP A 133 11.15 -10.47 -0.10
CA ASP A 133 11.95 -9.96 -1.23
C ASP A 133 11.78 -8.46 -1.41
N LEU A 134 10.53 -7.97 -1.39
CA LEU A 134 10.22 -6.53 -1.48
C LEU A 134 10.89 -5.75 -0.35
N TRP A 135 10.81 -6.26 0.88
CA TRP A 135 11.44 -5.66 2.04
C TRP A 135 12.95 -5.59 1.91
N ALA A 136 13.58 -6.73 1.57
CA ALA A 136 15.02 -6.82 1.40
C ALA A 136 15.53 -5.97 0.23
N ASN A 137 14.76 -5.81 -0.85
CA ASN A 137 15.12 -4.92 -1.95
C ASN A 137 15.11 -3.46 -1.51
N CYS A 138 14.06 -3.05 -0.81
CA CYS A 138 13.91 -1.68 -0.35
C CYS A 138 14.97 -1.27 0.69
N HIS A 139 15.26 -2.14 1.66
CA HIS A 139 16.13 -1.83 2.79
C HIS A 139 17.59 -2.24 2.59
N ARG A 140 17.96 -2.70 1.39
CA ARG A 140 19.37 -2.95 1.03
C ARG A 140 20.13 -1.69 0.61
N GLN A 141 19.44 -0.57 0.41
CA GLN A 141 20.12 0.67 0.01
C GLN A 141 20.87 1.29 1.20
N PRO A 142 22.19 1.53 1.08
CA PRO A 142 22.95 2.21 2.12
C PRO A 142 22.48 3.67 2.24
N GLU A 143 22.37 4.15 3.49
CA GLU A 143 22.11 5.55 3.82
C GLU A 143 23.18 6.50 3.27
#